data_AF-A0A3B5PT05-F1
#
_entry.id   AF-A0A3B5PT05-F1
#
_cell.length_a   1.000
_cell.length_b   1.000
_cell.length_c   1.000
_cell.angle_alpha   90.00
_cell.angle_beta   90.00
_cell.angle_gamma   90.00
#
_symmetry.space_group_name_H-M   'P 1'
#
loop_
_entity.id
_entity.type
_entity.pdbx_description
1 polymer ?
#
loop_
_entity_poly.entity_id
_entity_poly.type
_entity_poly.pdbx_seq_one_letter_code
_entity_poly.pdbx_strand_id
1 'polypeptide(L)'
;MKNSGFLEPQQLFFLSPAEPAEEEEEMPATEKDLAEDAPWKKIQQNTFTRWCNEHLKGLNRRIADLQRDLSDGLKLIGLLEVLSQKKISAWCSSGS
;
A
#
# COMPACT_ATOMS: atom_id res chain seq x y z
N MET A 1 47.03 -41.50 -11.24
CA MET A 1 46.54 -40.31 -10.51
C MET A 1 46.69 -39.09 -11.40
N LYS A 2 45.59 -38.31 -11.51
CA LYS A 2 45.52 -36.89 -11.90
C LYS A 2 46.13 -36.54 -13.27
N ASN A 3 45.39 -36.92 -14.30
CA ASN A 3 45.28 -36.15 -15.54
C ASN A 3 45.21 -34.65 -15.20
N SER A 4 46.23 -33.94 -15.66
CA SER A 4 46.41 -32.49 -15.61
C SER A 4 45.07 -31.78 -15.81
N GLY A 5 44.59 -31.16 -14.74
CA GLY A 5 43.29 -30.51 -14.67
C GLY A 5 43.19 -29.39 -15.69
N PHE A 6 42.60 -29.71 -16.83
CA PHE A 6 41.82 -28.78 -17.61
C PHE A 6 40.70 -28.29 -16.69
N LEU A 7 40.86 -27.07 -16.15
CA LEU A 7 39.82 -26.49 -15.30
C LEU A 7 38.67 -26.03 -16.20
N GLU A 8 37.48 -26.50 -15.83
CA GLU A 8 36.20 -26.22 -16.46
C GLU A 8 35.87 -24.70 -16.38
N PRO A 9 35.21 -24.10 -17.39
CA PRO A 9 34.87 -22.67 -17.40
C PRO A 9 34.04 -22.18 -16.20
N GLN A 10 33.46 -23.10 -15.42
CA GLN A 10 32.63 -22.76 -14.26
C GLN A 10 33.44 -22.45 -12.98
N GLN A 11 34.71 -22.84 -12.88
CA GLN A 11 35.54 -22.57 -11.69
C GLN A 11 36.25 -21.20 -11.69
N LEU A 12 36.26 -20.50 -12.83
CA LEU A 12 36.75 -19.11 -12.93
C LEU A 12 35.86 -18.10 -12.18
N PHE A 13 34.68 -18.50 -11.73
CA PHE A 13 33.77 -17.68 -10.93
C PHE A 13 34.29 -17.39 -9.51
N PHE A 14 35.31 -18.11 -9.02
CA PHE A 14 35.82 -17.99 -7.64
C PHE A 14 37.02 -17.05 -7.46
N LEU A 15 37.59 -16.47 -8.52
CA LEU A 15 38.68 -15.51 -8.40
C LEU A 15 38.12 -14.08 -8.29
N SER A 16 37.80 -13.70 -7.05
CA SER A 16 37.41 -12.35 -6.64
C SER A 16 38.47 -11.29 -7.00
N PRO A 17 38.05 -10.12 -7.47
CA PRO A 17 38.69 -8.86 -7.13
C PRO A 17 37.79 -8.07 -6.17
N ALA A 18 38.33 -7.86 -4.96
CA ALA A 18 38.28 -6.64 -4.16
C ALA A 18 36.92 -6.01 -3.82
N GLU A 19 36.68 -5.92 -2.50
CA GLU A 19 35.95 -4.87 -1.77
C GLU A 19 34.50 -4.56 -2.23
N PRO A 20 33.46 -5.01 -1.48
CA PRO A 20 32.19 -4.31 -1.53
C PRO A 20 32.39 -3.00 -0.75
N ALA A 21 32.74 -1.93 -1.46
CA ALA A 21 32.36 -0.61 -1.01
C ALA A 21 30.83 -0.64 -0.87
N GLU A 22 30.37 -0.44 0.36
CA GLU A 22 28.97 -0.24 0.70
C GLU A 22 28.49 1.00 -0.06
N GLU A 23 28.03 0.82 -1.29
CA GLU A 23 27.10 1.75 -1.91
C GLU A 23 25.74 1.48 -1.25
N GLU A 24 25.55 2.04 -0.06
CA GLU A 24 24.24 2.54 0.33
C GLU A 24 23.86 3.53 -0.78
N GLU A 25 23.13 3.04 -1.80
CA GLU A 25 22.37 3.91 -2.69
C GLU A 25 21.40 4.69 -1.79
N GLU A 26 21.86 5.86 -1.35
CA GLU A 26 21.07 6.94 -0.81
C GLU A 26 20.01 7.26 -1.86
N MET A 27 18.86 6.59 -1.78
CA MET A 27 17.72 6.86 -2.66
C MET A 27 17.43 8.36 -2.53
N PRO A 28 17.66 9.18 -3.57
CA PRO A 28 17.56 10.61 -3.46
C PRO A 28 16.11 10.94 -3.07
N ALA A 29 15.93 11.78 -2.04
CA ALA A 29 14.64 12.16 -1.46
C ALA A 29 13.59 12.59 -2.50
N THR A 30 14.02 12.95 -3.70
CA THR A 30 13.19 13.25 -4.87
C THR A 30 12.30 12.10 -5.35
N GLU A 31 12.68 10.83 -5.16
CA GLU A 31 11.84 9.71 -5.64
C GLU A 31 10.56 9.53 -4.81
N LYS A 32 10.62 9.92 -3.53
CA LYS A 32 9.51 9.82 -2.58
C LYS A 32 8.46 10.90 -2.83
N ASP A 33 8.89 12.10 -3.22
CA ASP A 33 8.00 13.22 -3.53
C ASP A 33 7.27 13.03 -4.88
N LEU A 34 7.86 12.29 -5.84
CA LEU A 34 7.19 11.95 -7.10
C LEU A 34 6.01 10.97 -6.93
N ALA A 35 5.97 10.21 -5.83
CA ALA A 35 4.89 9.27 -5.60
C ALA A 35 3.58 9.96 -5.26
N GLU A 36 3.60 11.13 -4.59
CA GLU A 36 2.42 11.87 -4.11
C GLU A 36 1.46 12.27 -5.24
N ASP A 37 1.98 12.66 -6.41
CA ASP A 37 1.21 13.20 -7.54
C ASP A 37 0.95 12.20 -8.68
N ALA A 38 1.15 10.90 -8.44
CA ALA A 38 0.95 9.91 -9.49
C ALA A 38 -0.50 9.94 -10.04
N PRO A 39 -0.71 10.01 -11.38
CA PRO A 39 -2.04 10.18 -11.95
C PRO A 39 -3.08 9.13 -11.50
N TRP A 40 -2.62 7.90 -11.24
CA TRP A 40 -3.46 6.81 -10.75
C TRP A 40 -4.02 7.06 -9.34
N LYS A 41 -3.31 7.81 -8.48
CA LYS A 41 -3.80 8.20 -7.14
C LYS A 41 -5.04 9.07 -7.24
N LYS A 42 -5.03 10.05 -8.16
CA LYS A 42 -6.19 10.90 -8.44
C LYS A 42 -7.39 10.10 -8.98
N ILE A 43 -7.13 9.11 -9.84
CA ILE A 43 -8.17 8.21 -10.35
C ILE A 43 -8.76 7.37 -9.22
N GLN A 44 -7.94 6.78 -8.35
CA GLN A 44 -8.41 6.06 -7.17
C GLN A 44 -9.21 6.96 -6.25
N GLN A 45 -8.71 8.15 -5.94
CA GLN A 45 -9.38 9.10 -5.06
C GLN A 45 -10.78 9.43 -5.59
N ASN A 46 -10.90 9.75 -6.87
CA ASN A 46 -12.20 10.04 -7.51
C ASN A 46 -13.14 8.82 -7.47
N THR A 47 -12.61 7.64 -7.77
CA THR A 47 -13.37 6.39 -7.80
C THR A 47 -13.91 6.05 -6.42
N PHE A 48 -13.04 6.03 -5.41
CA PHE A 48 -13.42 5.74 -4.02
C PHE A 48 -14.32 6.82 -3.44
N THR A 49 -14.11 8.10 -3.77
CA THR A 49 -14.98 9.18 -3.31
C THR A 49 -16.41 9.00 -3.84
N ARG A 50 -16.57 8.68 -5.13
CA ARG A 50 -17.88 8.40 -5.72
C ARG A 50 -18.50 7.15 -5.11
N TRP A 51 -17.74 6.07 -4.99
CA TRP A 51 -18.21 4.83 -4.41
C TRP A 51 -18.71 5.01 -2.96
N CYS A 52 -17.95 5.72 -2.13
CA CYS A 52 -18.39 6.01 -0.76
C CYS A 52 -19.65 6.88 -0.74
N ASN A 53 -19.74 7.89 -1.61
CA ASN A 53 -20.92 8.76 -1.69
C ASN A 53 -22.18 8.01 -2.13
N GLU A 54 -22.07 7.01 -3.01
CA GLU A 54 -23.20 6.15 -3.38
C GLU A 54 -23.72 5.36 -2.17
N HIS A 55 -22.83 4.77 -1.38
CA HIS A 55 -23.21 4.01 -0.19
C HIS A 55 -23.68 4.88 0.98
N LEU A 56 -23.17 6.11 1.11
CA LEU A 56 -23.53 7.04 2.18
C LEU A 56 -24.76 7.91 1.85
N LYS A 57 -25.25 7.89 0.61
CA LYS A 57 -26.40 8.68 0.15
C LYS A 57 -27.64 8.44 1.02
N GLY A 58 -27.90 7.19 1.42
CA GLY A 58 -29.03 6.82 2.28
C GLY A 58 -28.90 7.31 3.73
N LEU A 59 -27.69 7.64 4.18
CA LEU A 59 -27.41 8.17 5.52
C LEU A 59 -27.31 9.70 5.55
N ASN A 60 -27.56 10.37 4.42
CA ASN A 60 -27.43 11.81 4.24
C ASN A 60 -26.03 12.34 4.60
N ARG A 61 -25.00 11.51 4.36
CA ARG A 61 -23.58 11.83 4.59
C ARG A 61 -22.87 11.93 3.25
N ARG A 62 -21.92 12.85 3.14
CA ARG A 62 -21.12 13.07 1.92
C ARG A 62 -19.64 13.19 2.28
N ILE A 63 -18.80 12.65 1.41
CA ILE A 63 -17.35 12.74 1.44
C ILE A 63 -16.90 13.68 0.32
N ALA A 64 -16.14 14.70 0.68
CA ALA A 64 -15.46 15.61 -0.24
C ALA A 64 -13.96 15.30 -0.32
N ASP A 65 -13.36 14.86 0.79
CA ASP A 65 -11.94 14.53 0.88
C ASP A 65 -11.79 13.22 1.67
N LEU A 66 -11.42 12.13 1.00
CA LEU A 66 -11.30 10.80 1.63
C LEU A 66 -10.38 10.77 2.85
N GLN A 67 -9.28 11.53 2.83
CA GLN A 67 -8.29 11.48 3.91
C GLN A 67 -8.80 12.21 5.16
N ARG A 68 -9.44 13.36 4.96
CA ARG A 68 -9.97 14.16 6.08
C ARG A 68 -11.30 13.61 6.58
N ASP A 69 -12.21 13.25 5.68
CA ASP A 69 -13.58 12.89 6.05
C ASP A 69 -13.74 11.51 6.68
N LEU A 70 -12.75 10.63 6.50
CA LEU A 70 -12.71 9.31 7.14
C LEU A 70 -11.82 9.29 8.39
N SER A 71 -11.10 10.37 8.69
CA SER A 71 -10.11 10.42 9.78
C SER A 71 -10.71 10.25 11.18
N ASP A 72 -11.93 10.73 11.40
CA ASP A 72 -12.66 10.61 12.67
C ASP A 72 -13.34 9.24 12.85
N GLY A 73 -13.34 8.40 11.82
CA GLY A 73 -13.97 7.09 11.80
C GLY A 73 -15.51 7.10 11.73
N LEU A 74 -16.20 8.23 11.90
CA LEU A 74 -17.67 8.27 11.97
C LEU A 74 -18.32 7.93 10.63
N LYS A 75 -17.78 8.47 9.53
CA LYS A 75 -18.24 8.15 8.18
C LYS A 75 -17.84 6.72 7.78
N LEU A 76 -16.69 6.24 8.27
CA LEU A 76 -16.23 4.87 8.05
C LEU A 76 -17.14 3.84 8.73
N ILE A 77 -17.58 4.09 9.96
CA ILE A 77 -18.56 3.24 10.64
C ILE A 77 -19.87 3.18 9.84
N GLY A 78 -20.40 4.33 9.40
CA GLY A 78 -21.62 4.35 8.59
C GLY A 78 -21.47 3.58 7.26
N LEU A 79 -20.31 3.69 6.62
CA LEU A 79 -19.98 2.92 5.43
C LEU A 79 -19.97 1.41 5.71
N LEU A 80 -19.33 0.97 6.81
CA LEU A 80 -19.31 -0.43 7.23
C LEU A 80 -20.70 -0.98 7.56
N GLU A 81 -21.56 -0.18 8.20
CA GLU A 81 -22.94 -0.59 8.48
C GLU A 81 -23.75 -0.83 7.20
N VAL A 82 -23.60 0.05 6.20
CA VAL A 82 -24.24 -0.10 4.89
C VAL A 82 -23.66 -1.31 4.14
N LEU A 83 -22.35 -1.50 4.14
CA LEU A 83 -21.73 -2.63 3.41
C LEU A 83 -22.05 -3.99 4.04
N SER A 84 -22.07 -4.05 5.37
CA SER A 84 -22.31 -5.30 6.11
C SER A 84 -23.80 -5.61 6.31
N GLN A 85 -24.69 -4.67 6.01
CA GLN A 85 -26.13 -4.75 6.30
C GLN A 85 -26.41 -5.06 7.79
N LYS A 86 -25.51 -4.64 8.68
CA LYS A 86 -25.58 -4.86 10.13
C LYS A 86 -25.31 -3.57 10.87
N LYS A 87 -26.08 -3.30 11.92
CA LYS A 87 -25.78 -2.19 12.83
C LYS A 87 -24.58 -2.54 13.72
N ILE A 88 -23.57 -1.67 13.74
CA ILE A 88 -22.36 -1.87 14.55
C ILE A 88 -22.65 -1.68 16.04
N SER A 89 -23.67 -0.90 16.39
CA SER A 89 -24.15 -0.77 17.78
C SER A 89 -24.61 -2.09 18.42
N ALA A 90 -24.96 -3.11 17.63
CA ALA A 90 -25.37 -4.41 18.17
C ALA A 90 -24.20 -5.26 18.70
N TRP A 91 -22.95 -4.96 18.32
CA TRP A 91 -21.78 -5.74 18.74
C TRP A 91 -21.37 -5.46 20.19
N CYS A 92 -21.73 -4.29 20.72
CA CYS A 92 -21.47 -3.96 22.12
C CYS A 92 -22.48 -4.65 23.06
N SER A 93 -23.71 -4.91 22.59
CA SER A 93 -24.77 -5.52 23.38
C SER A 93 -24.71 -7.05 23.46
N SER A 94 -23.90 -7.72 22.63
CA SER A 94 -23.78 -9.19 22.59
C SER A 94 -22.64 -9.76 23.44
N GLY A 95 -21.98 -8.93 24.24
CA GLY A 95 -20.84 -9.31 25.08
C GLY A 95 -21.07 -9.20 26.59
N SER A 96 -22.32 -9.12 27.06
CA SER A 96 -22.70 -9.19 28.48
C SER A 96 -23.50 -10.45 28.78
#